data_AF-A0A269XER8-F1
#
_entry.id   AF-A0A269XER8-F1
#
_cell.length_a   1.000
_cell.length_b   1.000
_cell.length_c   1.000
_cell.angle_alpha   90.00
_cell.angle_beta   90.00
_cell.angle_gamma   90.00
#
_symmetry.space_group_name_H-M   'P 1'
#
loop_
_entity.id
_entity.type
_entity.pdbx_description
1 polymer ?
#
loop_
_entity_poly.entity_id
_entity_poly.type
_entity_poly.pdbx_seq_one_letter_code
_entity_poly.pdbx_strand_id
1 'polypeptide(L)'
;TARAGGIMFPIIKSLSESFGSTPKDGTERKMGAFLIFTEFQGNLITAAMFLTAMAGNPIAQSLAEKTAHVHITWMNWFIAAIVPGLISL
;
A
#
# COMPACT_ATOMS: atom_id res chain seq x y z
N THR A 1 5.42 2.56 1.61
CA THR A 1 6.13 1.52 2.41
C THR A 1 7.54 1.36 1.84
N ALA A 2 8.49 0.75 2.58
CA ALA A 2 9.85 0.53 2.07
C ALA A 2 9.87 -0.24 0.73
N ARG A 3 8.94 -1.18 0.54
CA ARG A 3 8.72 -1.91 -0.71
C ARG A 3 8.31 -1.01 -1.88
N ALA A 4 7.37 -0.09 -1.65
CA ALA A 4 6.87 0.82 -2.68
C ALA A 4 8.01 1.69 -3.25
N GLY A 5 8.80 2.31 -2.38
CA GLY A 5 9.92 3.17 -2.79
C GLY A 5 11.15 2.39 -3.29
N GLY A 6 11.47 1.25 -2.68
CA GLY A 6 12.70 0.51 -2.97
C GLY A 6 12.61 -0.45 -4.15
N ILE A 7 11.44 -1.05 -4.39
CA ILE A 7 11.27 -2.08 -5.43
C ILE A 7 10.31 -1.61 -6.52
N MET A 8 9.12 -1.12 -6.16
CA MET A 8 8.09 -0.80 -7.15
C MET A 8 8.43 0.45 -7.96
N PHE A 9 8.93 1.50 -7.31
CA PHE A 9 9.23 2.76 -7.99
C PHE A 9 10.23 2.63 -9.15
N PRO A 10 11.39 1.96 -9.01
CA PRO A 10 12.29 1.70 -10.14
C PRO A 10 11.61 0.98 -11.31
N ILE A 11 10.79 -0.03 -11.03
CA ILE A 11 10.07 -0.81 -12.04
C ILE A 11 9.07 0.08 -12.79
N ILE A 12 8.25 0.84 -12.06
CA ILE A 12 7.27 1.76 -12.64
C ILE A 12 7.98 2.84 -13.45
N LYS A 13 9.11 3.36 -12.97
CA LYS A 13 9.91 4.35 -13.69
C LYS A 13 10.43 3.78 -15.01
N SER A 14 11.07 2.62 -15.00
CA SER A 14 11.58 1.97 -16.22
C SER A 14 10.46 1.68 -17.23
N LEU A 15 9.29 1.24 -16.76
CA LEU A 15 8.12 1.02 -17.61
C LEU A 15 7.62 2.35 -18.20
N SER A 16 7.45 3.37 -17.35
CA SER A 16 6.99 4.70 -17.77
C SER A 16 7.91 5.32 -18.84
N GLU A 17 9.22 5.23 -18.65
CA GLU A 17 10.22 5.70 -19.62
C GLU A 17 10.15 4.94 -20.95
N SER A 18 9.95 3.61 -20.90
CA SER A 18 9.84 2.77 -22.12
C SER A 18 8.64 3.15 -23.00
N PHE A 19 7.57 3.69 -22.42
CA PHE A 19 6.40 4.18 -23.14
C PHE A 19 6.44 5.69 -23.40
N GLY A 20 7.59 6.35 -23.19
CA GLY A 20 7.74 7.79 -23.42
C GLY A 20 6.87 8.65 -22.51
N SER A 21 6.63 8.19 -21.28
CA SER A 21 5.86 8.87 -20.24
C SER A 21 6.81 9.34 -19.14
N THR A 22 7.23 10.60 -19.19
CA THR A 22 8.17 11.18 -18.22
C THR A 22 7.73 12.57 -17.75
N PRO A 23 7.86 12.88 -16.45
CA PRO A 23 7.63 14.23 -15.93
C PRO A 23 8.54 15.30 -16.54
N LYS A 24 9.72 14.90 -17.04
CA LYS A 24 10.68 15.84 -17.65
C LYS A 24 10.15 16.48 -18.93
N ASP A 25 9.35 15.73 -19.68
CA ASP A 25 8.82 16.15 -20.98
C ASP A 25 7.34 16.55 -20.89
N GLY A 26 6.77 16.64 -19.68
CA GLY A 26 5.34 16.91 -19.47
C GLY A 26 4.41 15.79 -19.96
N THR A 27 4.93 14.56 -20.10
CA THR A 27 4.21 13.40 -20.65
C THR A 27 3.84 12.38 -19.58
N GLU A 28 4.00 12.70 -18.30
CA GLU A 28 3.77 11.80 -17.16
C GLU A 28 2.35 11.22 -17.12
N ARG A 29 1.36 11.93 -17.68
CA ARG A 29 -0.03 11.48 -17.73
C ARG A 29 -0.32 10.44 -18.82
N LYS A 30 0.63 10.16 -19.73
CA LYS A 30 0.46 9.10 -20.73
C LYS A 30 0.36 7.73 -20.06
N MET A 31 1.12 7.49 -19.00
CA MET A 31 1.10 6.20 -18.29
C MET A 31 1.63 6.27 -16.86
N GLY A 32 2.71 7.01 -16.63
CA GLY A 32 3.43 7.00 -15.35
C GLY A 32 2.58 7.45 -14.17
N ALA A 33 1.77 8.50 -14.34
CA ALA A 33 0.85 8.96 -13.31
C ALA A 33 -0.18 7.88 -12.90
N PHE A 34 -0.71 7.14 -13.88
CA PHE A 34 -1.65 6.04 -13.63
C PHE A 34 -0.98 4.87 -12.90
N LEU A 35 0.23 4.48 -13.31
CA LEU A 35 0.95 3.38 -12.68
C LEU A 35 1.34 3.69 -11.23
N ILE A 36 1.81 4.90 -10.96
CA ILE A 36 2.13 5.35 -9.61
C ILE A 36 0.86 5.39 -8.74
N PHE A 37 -0.26 5.90 -9.29
CA PHE A 37 -1.52 5.95 -8.55
C PHE A 37 -2.05 4.54 -8.21
N THR A 38 -2.00 3.62 -9.18
CA THR A 38 -2.46 2.25 -9.00
C THR A 38 -1.59 1.51 -7.99
N GLU A 39 -0.27 1.66 -8.06
CA GLU A 39 0.66 1.09 -7.08
C GLU A 39 0.38 1.61 -5.68
N PHE A 40 0.14 2.91 -5.55
CA PHE A 40 -0.13 3.53 -4.26
C PHE A 40 -1.38 2.92 -3.61
N GLN A 41 -2.48 2.80 -4.36
CA GLN A 41 -3.72 2.20 -3.86
C GLN A 41 -3.52 0.72 -3.49
N GLY A 42 -2.93 -0.07 -4.39
CA GLY A 42 -2.66 -1.49 -4.13
C GLY A 42 -1.76 -1.70 -2.91
N ASN A 43 -0.74 -0.85 -2.74
CA ASN A 43 0.15 -0.87 -1.58
C ASN A 43 -0.58 -0.48 -0.29
N LEU A 44 -1.48 0.52 -0.32
CA LEU A 44 -2.28 0.90 0.85
C LEU A 44 -3.23 -0.22 1.29
N ILE A 45 -3.97 -0.81 0.35
CA ILE A 45 -4.92 -1.89 0.65
C ILE A 45 -4.18 -3.09 1.21
N THR A 46 -3.06 -3.49 0.58
CA THR A 46 -2.22 -4.57 1.09
C THR A 46 -1.66 -4.25 2.47
N ALA A 47 -1.25 -3.01 2.72
CA ALA A 47 -0.76 -2.59 4.03
C ALA A 47 -1.85 -2.64 5.10
N ALA A 48 -3.11 -2.38 4.76
CA ALA A 48 -4.24 -2.49 5.70
C ALA A 48 -4.59 -3.95 6.03
N MET A 49 -4.48 -4.87 5.06
CA MET A 49 -4.79 -6.30 5.26
C MET A 49 -3.87 -6.99 6.28
N PHE A 50 -2.61 -6.57 6.38
CA PHE A 50 -1.61 -7.23 7.22
C PHE A 50 -1.17 -6.34 8.38
N LEU A 51 -1.34 -6.82 9.60
CA LEU A 51 -0.96 -6.12 10.83
C LEU A 51 0.52 -5.69 10.86
N THR A 52 1.42 -6.41 10.20
CA THR A 52 2.86 -6.10 10.21
C THR A 52 3.34 -5.30 9.00
N ALA A 53 2.48 -5.02 8.02
CA ALA A 53 2.89 -4.39 6.76
C ALA A 53 3.16 -2.88 6.88
N MET A 54 2.64 -2.23 7.92
CA MET A 54 2.86 -0.81 8.21
C MET A 54 3.01 -0.60 9.71
N ALA A 55 3.98 0.22 10.13
CA ALA A 55 4.24 0.52 11.54
C ALA A 55 3.03 1.13 12.28
N GLY A 56 2.10 1.76 11.56
CA GLY A 56 0.85 2.28 12.12
C GLY A 56 -0.10 1.19 12.64
N ASN A 57 -0.08 -0.01 12.06
CA ASN A 57 -1.03 -1.07 12.43
C ASN A 57 -0.74 -1.64 13.83
N PRO A 58 0.51 -1.98 14.22
CA PRO A 58 0.81 -2.39 15.60
C PRO A 58 0.59 -1.29 16.64
N ILE A 59 0.74 -0.02 16.23
CA ILE A 59 0.41 1.13 17.09
C ILE A 59 -1.10 1.14 17.36
N ALA A 60 -1.93 0.95 16.33
CA ALA A 60 -3.38 0.87 16.48
C ALA A 60 -3.81 -0.34 17.34
N GLN A 61 -3.19 -1.51 17.14
CA GLN A 61 -3.38 -2.70 17.98
C GLN A 61 -3.05 -2.40 19.45
N SER A 62 -1.89 -1.80 19.71
CA SER A 62 -1.45 -1.48 21.08
C SER A 62 -2.37 -0.45 21.75
N LEU A 63 -2.93 0.48 20.97
CA LEU A 63 -3.89 1.46 21.47
C LEU A 63 -5.24 0.80 21.81
N ALA A 64 -5.73 -0.10 20.96
CA ALA A 64 -6.95 -0.86 21.22
C ALA A 64 -6.84 -1.70 22.51
N GLU A 65 -5.67 -2.30 22.74
CA GLU A 65 -5.39 -3.05 23.96
C GLU A 65 -5.36 -2.13 25.19
N LYS A 66 -4.70 -0.96 25.12
CA LYS A 66 -4.55 -0.05 26.26
C LYS A 66 -5.83 0.72 26.62
N THR A 67 -6.67 1.05 25.64
CA THR A 67 -7.83 1.93 25.83
C THR A 67 -9.15 1.16 25.92
N ALA A 68 -9.29 0.10 25.13
CA ALA A 68 -10.54 -0.68 25.06
C ALA A 68 -10.39 -2.10 25.63
N HIS A 69 -9.19 -2.48 26.10
CA HIS A 69 -8.88 -3.83 26.58
C HIS A 69 -9.17 -4.93 25.54
N VAL A 70 -9.07 -4.59 24.24
CA VAL A 70 -9.28 -5.53 23.14
C VAL A 70 -7.93 -6.08 22.68
N HIS A 71 -7.72 -7.38 22.89
CA HIS A 71 -6.54 -8.07 22.39
C HIS A 71 -6.76 -8.50 20.94
N ILE A 72 -6.18 -7.75 20.00
CA ILE A 72 -6.21 -8.10 18.58
C ILE A 72 -4.98 -8.96 18.28
N THR A 73 -5.18 -10.19 17.80
CA THR A 73 -4.08 -11.03 17.30
C THR A 73 -3.81 -10.74 15.82
N TRP A 74 -2.66 -11.18 15.30
CA TRP A 74 -2.37 -11.09 13.86
C TRP A 74 -3.46 -11.74 13.00
N MET A 75 -3.98 -12.89 13.45
CA MET A 75 -5.00 -13.63 12.73
C MET A 75 -6.38 -12.96 12.80
N ASN A 76 -6.74 -12.39 13.94
CA ASN A 76 -7.99 -11.63 14.08
C ASN A 76 -7.98 -10.42 13.16
N TRP A 77 -6.87 -9.68 13.10
CA TRP A 77 -6.71 -8.55 12.17
C TRP A 77 -6.86 -9.01 10.72
N PHE A 78 -6.14 -10.07 10.34
CA PHE A 78 -6.14 -10.56 8.97
C PHE A 78 -7.53 -11.01 8.51
N ILE A 79 -8.25 -11.80 9.31
CA ILE A 79 -9.60 -12.26 8.97
C ILE A 79 -10.59 -11.09 8.88
N ALA A 80 -10.46 -10.08 9.76
CA ALA A 80 -11.30 -8.89 9.70
C ALA A 80 -11.02 -8.03 8.46
N ALA A 81 -9.75 -7.96 8.02
CA ALA A 81 -9.32 -7.08 6.95
C ALA A 81 -9.31 -7.73 5.55
N ILE A 82 -9.30 -9.07 5.43
CA ILE A 82 -9.17 -9.77 4.15
C ILE A 82 -10.37 -9.54 3.22
N VAL A 83 -11.59 -9.62 3.73
CA VAL A 83 -12.81 -9.44 2.92
C VAL A 83 -12.90 -8.04 2.33
N PRO A 84 -12.85 -6.94 3.12
CA PRO A 84 -12.85 -5.60 2.54
C PRO A 84 -11.59 -5.32 1.70
N GLY A 85 -10.45 -5.92 2.06
CA GLY A 85 -9.20 -5.80 1.30
C GLY A 85 -9.30 -6.39 -0.10
N LEU A 86 -9.89 -7.59 -0.24
CA LEU A 86 -10.10 -8.22 -1.54
C LEU A 86 -11.14 -7.49 -2.40
N ILE A 87 -12.16 -6.88 -1.78
CA ILE A 87 -13.18 -6.09 -2.50
C ILE A 87 -12.58 -4.79 -3.04
N SER A 88 -11.62 -4.21 -2.33
CA SER A 88 -11.04 -2.90 -2.68
C SER A 88 -9.88 -2.99 -3.68
N LEU A 89 -9.35 -4.19 -3.92
CA LEU A 89 -8.20 -4.45 -4.78
C LEU A 89 -8.60 -4.45 -6.26
#